data_AF-A0A0C2MND2-F1
#
_entry.id   AF-A0A0C2MND2-F1
#
_cell.length_a   1.000
_cell.length_b   1.000
_cell.length_c   1.000
_cell.angle_alpha   90.00
_cell.angle_beta   90.00
_cell.angle_gamma   90.00
#
_symmetry.space_group_name_H-M   'P 1'
#
loop_
_entity.id
_entity.type
_entity.pdbx_description
1 polymer ?
#
loop_
_entity_poly.entity_id
_entity_poly.type
_entity_poly.pdbx_seq_one_letter_code
_entity_poly.pdbx_strand_id
1 'polypeptide(L)'
;MSSVNPAVDVSKPWIIEPRRSVKCREYSLEIQYDAVKARTTGYPPLLCVARRGTPVSFLLEAHTLAVDAKRLGLQLCTKSENADKMIDVAPTSAYKTYFECKVEEKDEKAFLMTLETTTSAPVGLYHVAVSDGTTALTEALPLFIVFNPLDASDEVYADDETFLDEYLDNPTVDTHFGSADSYGVRTYTLEQV
;
A
#
# COMPACT_ATOMS: atom_id res chain seq x y z
N MET A 1 -16.41 -32.72 24.86
CA MET A 1 -16.50 -31.24 24.74
C MET A 1 -15.84 -30.90 23.42
N SER A 2 -16.65 -30.67 22.39
CA SER A 2 -16.18 -30.49 21.02
C SER A 2 -15.70 -29.06 20.81
N SER A 3 -14.49 -28.94 20.26
CA SER A 3 -13.83 -27.70 19.86
C SER A 3 -14.57 -27.04 18.69
N VAL A 4 -14.94 -25.78 18.86
CA VAL A 4 -15.42 -24.93 17.76
C VAL A 4 -14.19 -24.27 17.14
N ASN A 5 -13.76 -24.77 15.97
CA ASN A 5 -12.92 -24.00 15.07
C ASN A 5 -13.79 -22.94 14.40
N PRO A 6 -13.46 -21.64 14.48
CA PRO A 6 -14.09 -20.67 13.60
C PRO A 6 -13.60 -20.96 12.18
N ALA A 7 -14.56 -21.29 11.31
CA ALA A 7 -14.34 -21.49 9.89
C ALA A 7 -13.71 -20.22 9.30
N VAL A 8 -12.54 -20.38 8.67
CA VAL A 8 -11.96 -19.39 7.78
C VAL A 8 -12.95 -19.26 6.61
N ASP A 9 -13.62 -18.12 6.52
CA ASP A 9 -14.52 -17.81 5.42
C ASP A 9 -13.69 -17.54 4.15
N VAL A 10 -13.50 -18.61 3.37
CA VAL A 10 -12.90 -18.58 2.04
C VAL A 10 -14.02 -18.37 1.02
N SER A 11 -14.69 -17.20 0.99
CA SER A 11 -15.67 -16.94 -0.07
C SER A 11 -15.99 -15.47 -0.33
N LYS A 12 -15.06 -14.74 -0.96
CA LYS A 12 -15.33 -13.77 -2.05
C LYS A 12 -14.00 -13.20 -2.57
N PRO A 13 -13.79 -13.08 -3.89
CA PRO A 13 -12.73 -12.24 -4.41
C PRO A 13 -12.96 -10.82 -3.90
N TRP A 14 -11.96 -10.29 -3.21
CA TRP A 14 -11.99 -8.96 -2.60
C TRP A 14 -12.25 -7.93 -3.69
N ILE A 15 -13.44 -7.33 -3.70
CA ILE A 15 -13.74 -6.21 -4.59
C ILE A 15 -13.14 -4.99 -3.94
N ILE A 16 -11.91 -4.68 -4.34
CA ILE A 16 -11.23 -3.46 -3.94
C ILE A 16 -11.53 -2.41 -5.01
N GLU A 17 -12.19 -1.32 -4.64
CA GLU A 17 -12.45 -0.23 -5.58
C GLU A 17 -11.12 0.35 -6.08
N PRO A 18 -10.93 0.50 -7.41
CA PRO A 18 -9.71 1.05 -7.95
C PRO A 18 -9.57 2.50 -7.51
N ARG A 19 -8.56 2.77 -6.68
CA ARG A 19 -8.30 4.12 -6.15
C ARG A 19 -7.68 5.02 -7.20
N ARG A 20 -6.92 4.42 -8.12
CA ARG A 20 -6.29 5.12 -9.23
C ARG A 20 -6.24 4.21 -10.45
N SER A 21 -6.61 4.78 -11.60
CA SER A 21 -6.47 4.11 -12.89
C SER A 21 -5.73 4.99 -13.88
N VAL A 22 -4.91 4.34 -14.69
CA VAL A 22 -4.30 4.90 -15.89
C VAL A 22 -4.88 4.16 -17.06
N LYS A 23 -5.33 4.90 -18.07
CA LYS A 23 -5.84 4.32 -19.31
C LYS A 23 -5.16 5.00 -20.48
N CYS A 24 -4.43 4.22 -21.27
CA CYS A 24 -3.86 4.66 -22.53
C CYS A 24 -4.31 3.71 -23.65
N ARG A 25 -3.79 3.90 -24.87
CA ARG A 25 -4.14 3.04 -26.01
C ARG A 25 -3.63 1.61 -25.85
N GLU A 26 -2.49 1.46 -25.16
CA GLU A 26 -1.76 0.19 -25.10
C GLU A 26 -2.19 -0.67 -23.91
N TYR A 27 -2.59 -0.04 -22.81
CA TYR A 27 -2.99 -0.73 -21.59
C TYR A 27 -3.93 0.09 -20.70
N SER A 28 -4.60 -0.60 -19.78
CA SER A 28 -5.19 -0.02 -18.57
C SER A 28 -4.42 -0.56 -17.35
N LEU A 29 -4.15 0.30 -16.36
CA LEU A 29 -3.49 -0.08 -15.12
C LEU A 29 -4.27 0.48 -13.94
N GLU A 30 -4.71 -0.38 -13.03
CA GLU A 30 -5.47 0.00 -11.85
C GLU A 30 -4.73 -0.40 -10.58
N ILE A 31 -4.63 0.51 -9.60
CA ILE A 31 -4.12 0.18 -8.27
C ILE A 31 -5.29 -0.13 -7.34
N GLN A 32 -5.22 -1.29 -6.71
CA GLN A 32 -6.23 -1.86 -5.84
C GLN A 32 -5.61 -2.11 -4.45
N TYR A 33 -6.06 -1.36 -3.44
CA TYR A 33 -5.87 -1.69 -2.03
C TYR A 33 -7.08 -1.27 -1.17
N ASP A 34 -7.33 -1.97 -0.07
CA ASP A 34 -8.45 -1.67 0.83
C ASP A 34 -8.10 -0.50 1.77
N ALA A 35 -8.40 0.72 1.31
CA ALA A 35 -8.12 1.94 2.08
C ALA A 35 -8.94 2.06 3.37
N VAL A 36 -10.12 1.41 3.44
CA VAL A 36 -10.97 1.42 4.64
C VAL A 36 -10.31 0.57 5.70
N LYS A 37 -9.97 -0.68 5.35
CA LYS A 37 -9.26 -1.59 6.26
C LYS A 37 -7.89 -1.04 6.65
N ALA A 38 -7.20 -0.38 5.72
CA ALA A 38 -5.93 0.26 6.00
C ALA A 38 -6.06 1.59 6.77
N ARG A 39 -7.26 2.08 7.11
CA ARG A 39 -7.49 3.39 7.75
C ARG A 39 -6.69 4.51 7.06
N THR A 40 -6.88 4.64 5.75
CA THR A 40 -6.20 5.62 4.86
C THR A 40 -7.19 6.36 3.97
N THR A 41 -8.48 6.32 4.31
CA THR A 41 -9.56 7.00 3.56
C THR A 41 -9.50 8.53 3.64
N GLY A 42 -8.82 9.08 4.66
CA GLY A 42 -8.64 10.52 4.83
C GLY A 42 -7.70 11.16 3.80
N TYR A 43 -6.79 10.37 3.20
CA TYR A 43 -5.86 10.88 2.20
C TYR A 43 -6.58 11.22 0.88
N PRO A 44 -6.05 12.19 0.09
CA PRO A 44 -6.60 12.53 -1.21
C PRO A 44 -6.71 11.31 -2.13
N PRO A 45 -7.81 11.16 -2.89
CA PRO A 45 -8.08 9.96 -3.69
C PRO A 45 -7.05 9.72 -4.81
N LEU A 46 -6.29 10.76 -5.19
CA LEU A 46 -5.22 10.64 -6.19
C LEU A 46 -3.93 10.00 -5.64
N LEU A 47 -3.80 9.91 -4.31
CA LEU A 47 -2.67 9.30 -3.64
C LEU A 47 -3.02 7.86 -3.27
N CYS A 48 -2.14 6.93 -3.62
CA CYS A 48 -2.21 5.57 -3.12
C CYS A 48 -1.38 5.50 -1.83
N VAL A 49 -2.04 5.34 -0.69
CA VAL A 49 -1.39 5.24 0.62
C VAL A 49 -1.68 3.88 1.22
N ALA A 50 -0.67 3.02 1.28
CA ALA A 50 -0.75 1.69 1.86
C ALA A 50 0.07 1.61 3.14
N ARG A 51 -0.33 0.75 4.06
CA ARG A 51 0.46 0.43 5.26
C ARG A 51 1.36 -0.76 4.96
N ARG A 52 2.63 -0.71 5.38
CA ARG A 52 3.56 -1.85 5.23
C ARG A 52 3.00 -3.10 5.91
N GLY A 53 3.29 -4.30 5.40
CA GLY A 53 2.61 -5.53 5.84
C GLY A 53 1.28 -5.79 5.13
N THR A 54 0.71 -4.81 4.42
CA THR A 54 -0.54 -4.98 3.66
C THR A 54 -0.25 -5.15 2.17
N PRO A 55 -0.90 -6.11 1.47
CA PRO A 55 -0.74 -6.27 0.04
C PRO A 55 -1.38 -5.12 -0.75
N VAL A 56 -0.72 -4.73 -1.84
CA VAL A 56 -1.23 -3.75 -2.83
C VAL A 56 -1.22 -4.41 -4.20
N SER A 57 -2.36 -4.40 -4.88
CA SER A 57 -2.52 -5.06 -6.17
C SER A 57 -2.54 -4.05 -7.32
N PHE A 58 -1.98 -4.47 -8.45
CA PHE A 58 -1.92 -3.74 -9.70
C PHE A 58 -2.58 -4.61 -10.76
N LEU A 59 -3.72 -4.18 -11.30
CA LEU A 59 -4.42 -4.87 -12.38
C LEU A 59 -4.02 -4.22 -13.70
N LEU A 60 -3.26 -4.94 -14.53
CA LEU A 60 -2.87 -4.54 -15.87
C LEU A 60 -3.75 -5.24 -16.89
N GLU A 61 -4.47 -4.48 -17.72
CA GLU A 61 -5.08 -5.01 -18.95
C GLU A 61 -4.26 -4.55 -20.16
N ALA A 62 -3.48 -5.46 -20.74
CA ALA A 62 -2.64 -5.23 -21.91
C ALA A 62 -3.47 -5.32 -23.20
N HIS A 63 -3.96 -4.18 -23.70
CA HIS A 63 -4.77 -4.13 -24.92
C HIS A 63 -3.96 -4.45 -26.18
N THR A 64 -2.86 -3.72 -26.37
CA THR A 64 -1.89 -3.89 -27.45
C THR A 64 -0.44 -3.94 -26.96
N LEU A 65 -0.23 -3.73 -25.65
CA LEU A 65 1.08 -3.89 -25.02
C LEU A 65 1.55 -5.34 -25.14
N ALA A 66 2.74 -5.57 -25.68
CA ALA A 66 3.33 -6.90 -25.75
C ALA A 66 3.88 -7.28 -24.37
N VAL A 67 3.36 -8.35 -23.79
CA VAL A 67 3.68 -8.78 -22.42
C VAL A 67 4.05 -10.25 -22.41
N ASP A 68 5.17 -10.58 -21.78
CA ASP A 68 5.51 -11.96 -21.41
C ASP A 68 5.22 -12.16 -19.93
N ALA A 69 4.15 -12.90 -19.63
CA ALA A 69 3.70 -13.18 -18.27
C ALA A 69 4.80 -13.74 -17.36
N LYS A 70 5.76 -14.49 -17.92
CA LYS A 70 6.87 -15.11 -17.15
C LYS A 70 7.90 -14.11 -16.68
N ARG A 71 7.92 -12.93 -17.27
CA ARG A 71 8.88 -11.86 -17.00
C ARG A 71 8.27 -10.67 -16.26
N LEU A 72 6.95 -10.68 -16.09
CA LEU A 72 6.25 -9.61 -15.39
C LEU A 72 6.70 -9.50 -13.92
N GLY A 73 6.82 -8.26 -13.48
CA GLY A 73 7.05 -7.89 -12.09
C GLY A 73 6.78 -6.41 -11.89
N LEU A 74 7.21 -5.89 -10.75
CA LEU A 74 7.10 -4.49 -10.38
C LEU A 74 8.49 -3.89 -10.25
N GLN A 75 8.66 -2.68 -10.78
CA GLN A 75 9.83 -1.87 -10.58
C GLN A 75 9.46 -0.72 -9.66
N LEU A 76 10.10 -0.64 -8.49
CA LEU A 76 9.90 0.41 -7.51
C LEU A 76 11.10 1.36 -7.55
N CYS A 77 10.84 2.65 -7.71
CA CYS A 77 11.84 3.70 -7.63
C CYS A 77 11.58 4.59 -6.40
N THR A 78 12.60 4.78 -5.56
CA THR A 78 12.54 5.69 -4.42
C THR A 78 13.79 6.55 -4.35
N LYS A 79 13.69 7.74 -3.76
CA LYS A 79 14.85 8.63 -3.59
C LYS A 79 15.57 8.30 -2.29
N SER A 80 16.84 7.94 -2.37
CA SER A 80 17.71 7.69 -1.23
C SER A 80 18.98 8.51 -1.37
N GLU A 81 19.28 9.37 -0.40
CA GLU A 81 20.56 10.11 -0.30
C GLU A 81 20.96 10.87 -1.59
N ASN A 82 19.99 11.43 -2.32
CA ASN A 82 20.12 12.14 -3.60
C ASN A 82 20.36 11.28 -4.85
N ALA A 83 20.18 9.96 -4.76
CA ALA A 83 20.15 9.06 -5.91
C ALA A 83 18.80 8.34 -5.99
N ASP A 84 18.37 8.05 -7.21
CA ASP A 84 17.24 7.16 -7.45
C ASP A 84 17.69 5.73 -7.18
N LYS A 85 17.02 5.07 -6.23
CA LYS A 85 17.20 3.66 -5.93
C LYS A 85 16.10 2.88 -6.63
N MET A 86 16.50 2.08 -7.60
CA MET A 86 15.64 1.15 -8.32
C MET A 86 15.62 -0.21 -7.62
N ILE A 87 14.44 -0.77 -7.44
CA ILE A 87 14.20 -2.05 -6.81
C ILE A 87 13.30 -2.86 -7.75
N ASP A 88 13.87 -3.86 -8.40
CA ASP A 88 13.10 -4.80 -9.22
C ASP A 88 12.56 -5.92 -8.34
N VAL A 89 11.25 -6.11 -8.39
CA VAL A 89 10.51 -7.12 -7.63
C VAL A 89 9.78 -8.02 -8.63
N ALA A 90 10.42 -9.13 -8.97
CA ALA A 90 9.84 -10.14 -9.85
C ALA A 90 9.50 -11.42 -9.07
N PRO A 91 8.52 -12.22 -9.50
CA PRO A 91 8.14 -13.47 -8.84
C PRO A 91 9.31 -14.45 -8.64
N THR A 92 10.25 -14.45 -9.58
CA THR A 92 11.44 -15.31 -9.55
C THR A 92 12.60 -14.74 -8.72
N SER A 93 12.52 -13.47 -8.34
CA SER A 93 13.54 -12.76 -7.56
C SER A 93 12.87 -11.91 -6.50
N ALA A 94 12.35 -12.55 -5.44
CA ALA A 94 11.98 -11.83 -4.23
C ALA A 94 13.19 -10.99 -3.80
N TYR A 95 13.04 -9.67 -3.72
CA TYR A 95 14.07 -8.80 -3.16
C TYR A 95 13.99 -8.99 -1.65
N LYS A 96 14.69 -10.04 -1.21
CA LYS A 96 14.41 -10.99 -0.11
C LYS A 96 14.25 -10.43 1.32
N THR A 97 14.13 -9.13 1.53
CA THR A 97 13.99 -8.56 2.89
C THR A 97 12.68 -7.82 3.10
N TYR A 98 12.14 -7.14 2.07
CA TYR A 98 11.04 -6.19 2.28
C TYR A 98 9.89 -6.32 1.28
N PHE A 99 10.17 -6.81 0.07
CA PHE A 99 9.20 -6.80 -1.03
C PHE A 99 9.17 -8.16 -1.72
N GLU A 100 7.95 -8.65 -1.93
CA GLU A 100 7.66 -9.81 -2.76
C GLU A 100 6.60 -9.41 -3.78
N CYS A 101 6.66 -10.00 -4.98
CA CYS A 101 5.65 -9.78 -6.01
C CYS A 101 5.09 -11.12 -6.45
N LYS A 102 3.76 -11.24 -6.42
CA LYS A 102 3.02 -12.37 -6.99
C LYS A 102 2.35 -11.90 -8.27
N VAL A 103 2.45 -12.69 -9.32
CA VAL A 103 1.79 -12.40 -10.60
C VAL A 103 0.79 -13.52 -10.88
N GLU A 104 -0.45 -13.13 -11.10
CA GLU A 104 -1.54 -14.01 -11.50
C GLU A 104 -2.08 -13.56 -12.85
N GLU A 105 -2.02 -14.44 -13.85
CA GLU A 105 -2.70 -14.23 -15.13
C GLU A 105 -4.18 -14.51 -14.94
N LYS A 106 -5.02 -13.48 -15.12
CA LYS A 106 -6.49 -13.60 -15.05
C LYS A 106 -7.07 -14.08 -16.36
N ASP A 107 -6.53 -13.58 -17.47
CA ASP A 107 -6.75 -14.03 -18.84
C ASP A 107 -5.54 -13.63 -19.72
N GLU A 108 -5.58 -13.93 -21.03
CA GLU A 108 -4.46 -13.68 -21.95
C GLU A 108 -3.98 -12.20 -22.01
N LYS A 109 -4.80 -11.25 -21.54
CA LYS A 109 -4.51 -9.82 -21.57
C LYS A 109 -4.57 -9.16 -20.20
N ALA A 110 -5.10 -9.82 -19.17
CA ALA A 110 -5.27 -9.27 -17.83
C ALA A 110 -4.32 -9.95 -16.84
N PHE A 111 -3.49 -9.15 -16.19
CA PHE A 111 -2.50 -9.59 -15.21
C PHE A 111 -2.70 -8.87 -13.89
N LEU A 112 -2.78 -9.63 -12.80
CA LEU A 112 -2.81 -9.10 -11.45
C LEU A 112 -1.44 -9.27 -10.80
N MET A 113 -0.74 -8.17 -10.55
CA MET A 113 0.51 -8.15 -9.81
C MET A 113 0.23 -7.67 -8.38
N THR A 114 0.52 -8.50 -7.39
CA THR A 114 0.36 -8.15 -5.97
C THR A 114 1.74 -7.88 -5.38
N LEU A 115 1.96 -6.64 -4.94
CA LEU A 115 3.10 -6.26 -4.12
C LEU A 115 2.80 -6.61 -2.66
N GLU A 116 3.54 -7.57 -2.13
CA GLU A 116 3.55 -7.87 -0.70
C GLU A 116 4.71 -7.13 -0.06
N THR A 117 4.42 -6.42 1.03
CA THR A 117 5.39 -5.65 1.80
C THR A 117 5.52 -6.31 3.17
N THR A 118 6.73 -6.41 3.73
CA THR A 118 6.90 -6.86 5.11
C THR A 118 6.64 -5.70 6.08
N THR A 119 6.38 -5.99 7.35
CA THR A 119 6.25 -4.96 8.40
C THR A 119 7.58 -4.26 8.74
N SER A 120 8.70 -4.71 8.18
CA SER A 120 10.00 -4.04 8.28
C SER A 120 10.36 -3.22 7.04
N ALA A 121 9.47 -3.18 6.03
CA ALA A 121 9.70 -2.41 4.82
C ALA A 121 9.93 -0.92 5.14
N PRO A 122 10.87 -0.24 4.46
CA PRO A 122 11.06 1.19 4.63
C PRO A 122 9.78 1.96 4.26
N VAL A 123 9.45 2.95 5.08
CA VAL A 123 8.33 3.87 4.80
C VAL A 123 8.79 4.98 3.86
N GLY A 124 7.88 5.47 3.01
CA GLY A 124 8.16 6.58 2.11
C GLY A 124 7.39 6.51 0.80
N LEU A 125 7.78 7.40 -0.12
CA LEU A 125 7.24 7.45 -1.47
C LEU A 125 8.00 6.53 -2.41
N TYR A 126 7.26 5.69 -3.11
CA TYR A 126 7.71 4.84 -4.19
C TYR A 126 7.00 5.21 -5.48
N HIS A 127 7.71 5.20 -6.60
CA HIS A 127 7.12 5.24 -7.92
C HIS A 127 7.16 3.83 -8.49
N VAL A 128 5.99 3.24 -8.72
CA VAL A 128 5.82 1.83 -9.08
C VAL A 128 5.40 1.73 -10.54
N ALA A 129 6.14 0.98 -11.35
CA ALA A 129 5.78 0.64 -12.72
C ALA A 129 5.72 -0.88 -12.88
N VAL A 130 4.89 -1.35 -13.80
CA VAL A 130 4.97 -2.74 -14.26
C VAL A 130 6.22 -2.88 -15.12
N SER A 131 6.98 -3.97 -14.97
CA SER A 131 8.22 -4.21 -15.71
C SER A 131 8.31 -5.64 -16.24
N ASP A 132 9.17 -5.85 -17.24
CA ASP A 132 9.55 -7.18 -17.75
C ASP A 132 10.86 -7.72 -17.14
N GLY A 133 11.22 -7.19 -15.97
CA GLY A 133 12.49 -7.45 -15.28
C GLY A 133 13.70 -6.71 -15.87
N THR A 134 13.53 -5.97 -16.97
CA THR A 134 14.60 -5.14 -17.56
C THR A 134 14.19 -3.69 -17.78
N THR A 135 12.93 -3.46 -18.15
CA THR A 135 12.41 -2.14 -18.49
C THR A 135 11.01 -1.95 -17.91
N ALA A 136 10.69 -0.71 -17.54
CA ALA A 136 9.33 -0.35 -17.20
C ALA A 136 8.45 -0.39 -18.47
N LEU A 137 7.36 -1.15 -18.40
CA LEU A 137 6.35 -1.30 -19.45
C LEU A 137 5.24 -0.25 -19.32
N THR A 138 5.03 0.29 -18.13
CA THR A 138 4.00 1.30 -17.83
C THR A 138 4.61 2.57 -17.29
N GLU A 139 3.84 3.66 -17.31
CA GLU A 139 4.18 4.82 -16.50
C GLU A 139 4.22 4.47 -15.00
N ALA A 140 5.09 5.16 -14.27
CA ALA A 140 5.27 4.94 -12.85
C ALA A 140 4.21 5.69 -12.04
N LEU A 141 3.56 4.98 -11.12
CA LEU A 141 2.51 5.50 -10.25
C LEU A 141 3.02 5.69 -8.82
N PRO A 142 2.68 6.81 -8.15
CA PRO A 142 3.10 7.05 -6.78
C PRO A 142 2.34 6.14 -5.82
N LEU A 143 3.09 5.47 -4.94
CA LEU A 143 2.64 4.64 -3.83
C LEU A 143 3.38 5.12 -2.57
N PHE A 144 2.62 5.60 -1.59
CA PHE A 144 3.14 5.85 -0.25
C PHE A 144 3.00 4.60 0.58
N ILE A 145 4.12 4.13 1.15
CA ILE A 145 4.13 3.07 2.16
C ILE A 145 4.34 3.74 3.50
N VAL A 146 3.41 3.57 4.43
CA VAL A 146 3.48 4.13 5.79
C VAL A 146 3.51 3.02 6.84
N PHE A 147 3.80 3.39 8.08
CA PHE A 147 3.77 2.49 9.23
C PHE A 147 2.40 1.82 9.42
N ASN A 148 2.40 0.61 9.98
CA ASN A 148 1.18 -0.17 10.16
C ASN A 148 0.83 -0.45 11.63
N PRO A 149 0.19 0.49 12.35
CA PRO A 149 -0.21 0.26 13.73
C PRO A 149 -1.32 -0.79 13.88
N LEU A 150 -1.89 -1.30 12.77
CA LEU A 150 -2.95 -2.31 12.76
C LEU A 150 -2.43 -3.75 12.68
N ASP A 151 -1.13 -3.94 12.41
CA ASP A 151 -0.52 -5.26 12.29
C ASP A 151 0.38 -5.54 13.50
N ALA A 152 0.10 -6.62 14.23
CA ALA A 152 0.84 -7.04 15.42
C ALA A 152 2.33 -7.32 15.17
N SER A 153 2.74 -7.46 13.92
CA SER A 153 4.14 -7.67 13.52
C SER A 153 4.89 -6.38 13.21
N ASP A 154 4.20 -5.22 13.20
CA ASP A 154 4.80 -3.91 13.02
C ASP A 154 5.25 -3.35 14.38
N GLU A 155 6.36 -2.61 14.38
CA GLU A 155 6.95 -2.03 15.59
C GLU A 155 6.07 -0.95 16.24
N VAL A 156 5.13 -0.38 15.48
CA VAL A 156 4.19 0.65 15.97
C VAL A 156 2.80 0.10 16.26
N TYR A 157 2.64 -1.22 16.37
CA TYR A 157 1.36 -1.86 16.64
C TYR A 157 0.68 -1.30 17.91
N ALA A 158 -0.62 -1.07 17.81
CA ALA A 158 -1.50 -0.79 18.95
C ALA A 158 -2.74 -1.68 18.85
N ASP A 159 -3.08 -2.35 19.95
CA ASP A 159 -4.24 -3.25 20.05
C ASP A 159 -5.51 -2.56 20.56
N ASP A 160 -5.39 -1.38 21.17
CA ASP A 160 -6.50 -0.56 21.63
C ASP A 160 -7.06 0.31 20.50
N GLU A 161 -8.28 0.01 20.06
CA GLU A 161 -9.01 0.80 19.06
C GLU A 161 -9.21 2.26 19.49
N THR A 162 -9.39 2.53 20.79
CA THR A 162 -9.53 3.90 21.31
C THR A 162 -8.24 4.69 21.12
N PHE A 163 -7.10 4.01 21.30
CA PHE A 163 -5.79 4.60 21.06
C PHE A 163 -5.58 4.86 19.56
N LEU A 164 -5.99 3.95 18.69
CA LEU A 164 -5.93 4.17 17.25
C LEU A 164 -6.84 5.33 16.81
N ASP A 165 -8.06 5.41 17.33
CA ASP A 165 -8.98 6.51 17.04
C ASP A 165 -8.36 7.87 17.41
N GLU A 166 -7.70 7.96 18.57
CA GLU A 166 -7.12 9.22 19.06
C GLU A 166 -5.78 9.58 18.42
N TYR A 167 -4.90 8.61 18.16
CA TYR A 167 -3.51 8.89 17.73
C TYR A 167 -3.25 8.63 16.25
N LEU A 168 -4.16 7.96 15.55
CA LEU A 168 -4.05 7.68 14.12
C LEU A 168 -5.04 8.50 13.30
N ASP A 169 -6.31 8.53 13.74
CA ASP A 169 -7.41 9.01 12.93
C ASP A 169 -7.89 10.41 13.33
N ASN A 170 -7.77 10.78 14.62
CA ASN A 170 -8.19 12.09 15.12
C ASN A 170 -7.23 13.18 14.63
N PRO A 171 -7.68 14.11 13.77
CA PRO A 171 -6.85 15.21 13.30
C PRO A 171 -6.85 16.36 14.30
N THR A 172 -7.47 16.25 15.48
CA THR A 172 -7.64 17.37 16.40
C THR A 172 -6.89 17.09 17.70
N VAL A 173 -6.02 18.02 18.11
CA VAL A 173 -5.25 17.93 19.35
C VAL A 173 -5.52 19.13 20.23
N ASP A 174 -5.78 18.87 21.51
CA ASP A 174 -5.82 19.87 22.55
C ASP A 174 -4.42 20.06 23.17
N THR A 175 -3.89 21.27 23.04
CA THR A 175 -2.62 21.66 23.66
C THR A 175 -2.89 22.48 24.91
N HIS A 176 -2.40 21.97 26.03
CA HIS A 176 -2.46 22.67 27.32
C HIS A 176 -1.26 23.62 27.45
N PHE A 177 -1.50 24.85 27.91
CA PHE A 177 -0.45 25.86 28.12
C PHE A 177 -0.69 26.65 29.42
N GLY A 178 0.35 27.26 29.98
CA GLY A 178 0.26 28.00 31.24
C GLY A 178 1.07 27.32 32.35
N SER A 179 0.57 27.38 33.59
CA SER A 179 1.17 26.74 34.77
C SER A 179 0.26 25.66 35.35
N ALA A 180 0.76 24.89 36.32
CA ALA A 180 -0.03 23.88 37.01
C ALA A 180 -1.28 24.45 37.71
N ASP A 181 -1.22 25.69 38.18
CA ASP A 181 -2.31 26.35 38.92
C ASP A 181 -3.21 27.22 38.03
N SER A 182 -2.79 27.49 36.79
CA SER A 182 -3.55 28.27 35.82
C SER A 182 -3.14 27.89 34.41
N TYR A 183 -3.95 27.05 33.76
CA TYR A 183 -3.73 26.62 32.39
C TYR A 183 -4.91 26.96 31.49
N GLY A 184 -4.60 27.16 30.22
CA GLY A 184 -5.55 27.22 29.12
C GLY A 184 -5.40 26.01 28.20
N VAL A 185 -6.41 25.80 27.36
CA VAL A 185 -6.40 24.79 26.30
C VAL A 185 -6.56 25.49 24.97
N ARG A 186 -5.77 25.09 23.98
CA ARG A 186 -5.94 25.50 22.60
C ARG A 186 -6.00 24.26 21.73
N THR A 187 -7.09 24.16 20.98
CA THR A 187 -7.31 23.11 20.00
C THR A 187 -6.61 23.45 18.68
N TYR A 188 -5.92 22.47 18.11
CA TYR A 188 -5.26 22.53 16.81
C TYR A 188 -5.75 21.40 15.91
N THR A 189 -5.81 21.66 14.61
CA THR A 189 -6.03 20.62 13.60
C THR A 189 -4.69 20.24 12.97
N LEU A 190 -4.35 18.96 13.05
CA LEU A 190 -3.23 18.30 12.39
C LEU A 190 -3.57 18.10 10.91
N GLU A 191 -2.79 18.73 10.03
CA GLU A 191 -2.86 18.52 8.58
C GLU A 191 -2.07 17.27 8.18
N GLN A 192 -2.43 16.12 8.78
CA GLN A 192 -1.72 14.85 8.61
C GLN A 192 -2.18 14.04 7.38
N VAL A 193 -3.33 14.40 6.80
CA VAL A 193 -3.94 13.82 5.59
C VAL A 193 -4.32 14.88 4.58
#